data_AF-A0A2T4VC81-F1
#
_entry.id   AF-A0A2T4VC81-F1
#
_cell.length_a   1.000
_cell.length_b   1.000
_cell.length_c   1.000
_cell.angle_alpha   90.00
_cell.angle_beta   90.00
_cell.angle_gamma   90.00
#
_symmetry.space_group_name_H-M   'P 1'
#
loop_
_entity.id
_entity.type
_entity.pdbx_description
1 polymer ?
#
loop_
_entity_poly.entity_id
_entity_poly.type
_entity_poly.pdbx_seq_one_letter_code
_entity_poly.pdbx_strand_id
1 'polypeptide(L)'
;MASPPPEARYAKTWLVIVHSSANPGEGGDALAALKKTGLPSEPRRLSTNAFRDLRPCLEVVVARAFAGRAEADAYQKQLAAAGVEAYVKNAGPLESDREGREAACRAGAEAHAARAESLKRQAVPRFVESHAGRTFMLLGEASESVVLEPMDARRSLWMSAVEQDPTGLFTRGDGVDLYGVDGPVHAGCKVTGFAWINRGVPHFGYFQQEPPPEAPGCGRAWAFAELDCAVEPESLVFALPAGSKAPVFFAPSEGPSSEVLAAQEDALRRSPRFAMLRSEGSVQAEQVQEELSEEVRSFSYASGERYAVVTVARFRTGEGNSTCGTDYNQQVSRAVVLEPGRGERLLPAKELVGDDVVGVLDLEGDGAVELLLHESWPSQAMRLVREDGTEVAGAVVENCDCGC
;
A
#
# COMPACT_ATOMS: atom_id res chain seq x y z
N MET A 1 39.23 5.01 -9.95
CA MET A 1 37.98 5.56 -9.38
C MET A 1 36.89 5.31 -10.41
N ALA A 2 35.80 4.64 -10.03
CA ALA A 2 34.66 4.44 -10.93
C ALA A 2 34.04 5.81 -11.25
N SER A 3 33.59 6.02 -12.49
CA SER A 3 32.82 7.22 -12.84
C SER A 3 31.57 7.28 -11.94
N PRO A 4 31.20 8.47 -11.43
CA PRO A 4 29.99 8.59 -10.63
C PRO A 4 28.78 8.12 -11.45
N PRO A 5 27.78 7.51 -10.80
CA PRO A 5 26.59 7.03 -11.48
C PRO A 5 25.88 8.19 -12.19
N PRO A 6 25.22 7.96 -13.34
CA PRO A 6 24.54 9.01 -14.11
C PRO A 6 23.57 9.88 -13.29
N GLU A 7 23.00 9.31 -12.23
CA GLU A 7 22.06 9.92 -11.30
C GLU A 7 22.73 10.97 -10.38
N ALA A 8 24.06 10.94 -10.22
CA ALA A 8 24.79 11.80 -9.28
C ALA A 8 24.60 13.30 -9.56
N ARG A 9 24.36 13.69 -10.82
CA ARG A 9 24.11 15.10 -11.19
C ARG A 9 22.76 15.64 -10.70
N TYR A 10 21.84 14.75 -10.31
CA TYR A 10 20.52 15.12 -9.82
C TYR A 10 20.44 15.13 -8.29
N ALA A 11 21.44 14.58 -7.60
CA ALA A 11 21.48 14.57 -6.15
C ALA A 11 21.48 16.00 -5.59
N LYS A 12 20.64 16.25 -4.59
CA LYS A 12 20.45 17.53 -3.90
C LYS A 12 19.98 18.67 -4.82
N THR A 13 19.34 18.34 -5.93
CA THR A 13 18.74 19.31 -6.85
C THR A 13 17.21 19.29 -6.75
N TRP A 14 16.58 20.38 -7.16
CA TRP A 14 15.12 20.51 -7.29
C TRP A 14 14.70 20.05 -8.68
N LEU A 15 13.99 18.94 -8.75
CA LEU A 15 13.46 18.33 -9.97
C LEU A 15 12.08 18.91 -10.27
N VAL A 16 11.84 19.28 -11.53
CA VAL A 16 10.50 19.54 -12.07
C VAL A 16 10.04 18.28 -12.79
N ILE A 17 9.12 17.55 -12.17
CA ILE A 17 8.66 16.23 -12.61
C ILE A 17 7.31 16.39 -13.30
N VAL A 18 7.19 15.83 -14.51
CA VAL A 18 5.94 15.89 -15.33
C VAL A 18 5.18 14.56 -15.35
N HIS A 19 5.78 13.49 -14.82
CA HIS A 19 5.15 12.19 -14.69
C HIS A 19 5.93 11.31 -13.71
N SER A 20 5.22 10.45 -13.00
CA SER A 20 5.80 9.49 -12.06
C SER A 20 4.97 8.21 -12.12
N SER A 21 5.64 7.06 -12.27
CA SER A 21 4.94 5.77 -12.35
C SER A 21 5.74 4.67 -11.67
N ALA A 22 5.03 3.68 -11.12
CA ALA A 22 5.61 2.43 -10.66
C ALA A 22 6.01 1.50 -11.82
N ASN A 23 5.51 1.76 -13.03
CA ASN A 23 5.80 1.00 -14.25
C ASN A 23 6.83 1.77 -15.11
N PRO A 24 8.07 1.28 -15.24
CA PRO A 24 9.07 1.92 -16.08
C PRO A 24 8.61 2.07 -17.53
N GLY A 25 8.81 3.25 -18.10
CA GLY A 25 8.47 3.56 -19.50
C GLY A 25 7.14 4.31 -19.70
N GLU A 26 6.28 4.42 -18.68
CA GLU A 26 5.05 5.23 -18.76
C GLU A 26 5.34 6.74 -18.90
N GLY A 27 4.31 7.57 -19.16
CA GLY A 27 4.50 9.02 -19.32
C GLY A 27 4.96 9.49 -20.70
N GLY A 28 4.72 8.68 -21.73
CA GLY A 28 4.98 9.07 -23.13
C GLY A 28 4.19 10.32 -23.55
N ASP A 29 2.95 10.44 -23.07
CA ASP A 29 2.11 11.61 -23.33
C ASP A 29 2.63 12.87 -22.64
N ALA A 30 3.13 12.75 -21.40
CA ALA A 30 3.77 13.86 -20.69
C ALA A 30 5.03 14.34 -21.42
N LEU A 31 5.85 13.43 -21.94
CA LEU A 31 7.00 13.78 -22.79
C LEU A 31 6.57 14.46 -24.10
N ALA A 32 5.52 13.96 -24.74
CA ALA A 32 4.98 14.54 -25.95
C ALA A 32 4.39 15.94 -25.70
N ALA A 33 3.67 16.14 -24.60
CA ALA A 33 3.12 17.41 -24.17
C ALA A 33 4.23 18.41 -23.82
N LEU A 34 5.23 18.00 -23.04
CA LEU A 34 6.42 18.80 -22.73
C LEU A 34 7.12 19.28 -24.01
N LYS A 35 7.32 18.39 -24.99
CA LYS A 35 7.93 18.75 -26.28
C LYS A 35 7.11 19.79 -27.05
N LYS A 36 5.77 19.73 -26.99
CA LYS A 36 4.87 20.69 -27.66
C LYS A 36 4.94 22.09 -27.07
N THR A 37 5.33 22.24 -25.79
CA THR A 37 5.44 23.57 -25.16
C THR A 37 6.53 24.46 -25.78
N GLY A 38 7.58 23.86 -26.36
CA GLY A 38 8.76 24.59 -26.84
C GLY A 38 9.63 25.21 -25.73
N LEU A 39 9.29 24.96 -24.45
CA LEU A 39 10.07 25.45 -23.31
C LEU A 39 11.44 24.74 -23.25
N PRO A 40 12.50 25.41 -22.76
CA PRO A 40 13.81 24.78 -22.60
C PRO A 40 13.76 23.66 -21.55
N SER A 41 13.66 22.41 -22.01
CA SER A 41 13.57 21.19 -21.19
C SER A 41 14.73 20.24 -21.46
N GLU A 42 15.14 19.49 -20.44
CA GLU A 42 16.10 18.39 -20.53
C GLU A 42 15.47 17.08 -20.02
N PRO A 43 14.50 16.51 -20.77
CA PRO A 43 13.71 15.39 -20.30
C PRO A 43 14.59 14.18 -19.97
N ARG A 44 14.42 13.62 -18.77
CA ARG A 44 15.07 12.38 -18.34
C ARG A 44 14.14 11.49 -17.56
N ARG A 45 14.30 10.18 -17.75
CA ARG A 45 13.75 9.15 -16.89
C ARG A 45 14.77 8.84 -15.80
N LEU A 46 14.35 8.91 -14.54
CA LEU A 46 15.18 8.59 -13.39
C LEU A 46 14.46 7.56 -12.52
N SER A 47 15.20 6.54 -12.07
CA SER A 47 14.74 5.69 -10.96
C SER A 47 14.82 6.50 -9.67
N THR A 48 13.74 6.55 -8.91
CA THR A 48 13.71 7.23 -7.61
C THR A 48 14.48 6.46 -6.54
N ASN A 49 14.81 5.19 -6.78
CA ASN A 49 15.56 4.35 -5.83
C ASN A 49 16.96 4.90 -5.53
N ALA A 50 17.53 5.68 -6.45
CA ALA A 50 18.86 6.27 -6.29
C ALA A 50 18.88 7.46 -5.32
N PHE A 51 17.73 7.94 -4.86
CA PHE A 51 17.57 9.24 -4.20
C PHE A 51 16.88 9.08 -2.84
N ARG A 52 17.45 9.68 -1.78
CA ARG A 52 16.93 9.51 -0.42
C ARG A 52 15.54 10.12 -0.25
N ASP A 53 15.32 11.29 -0.85
CA ASP A 53 14.13 12.13 -0.58
C ASP A 53 13.01 11.92 -1.62
N LEU A 54 13.24 11.08 -2.63
CA LEU A 54 12.20 10.66 -3.57
C LEU A 54 11.54 9.37 -3.09
N ARG A 55 10.23 9.23 -3.35
CA ARG A 55 9.53 7.98 -3.03
C ARG A 55 10.14 6.83 -3.82
N PRO A 56 10.62 5.75 -3.19
CA PRO A 56 11.21 4.62 -3.89
C PRO A 56 10.18 3.90 -4.77
N CYS A 57 10.69 3.05 -5.65
CA CYS A 57 9.94 2.17 -6.54
C CYS A 57 9.17 2.88 -7.64
N LEU A 58 9.63 4.08 -8.04
CA LEU A 58 9.06 4.84 -9.15
C LEU A 58 10.12 5.13 -10.22
N GLU A 59 9.66 5.29 -11.44
CA GLU A 59 10.35 6.04 -12.48
C GLU A 59 9.69 7.41 -12.62
N VAL A 60 10.51 8.47 -12.55
CA VAL A 60 10.05 9.85 -12.76
C VAL A 60 10.54 10.37 -14.11
N VAL A 61 9.68 11.11 -14.79
CA VAL A 61 10.04 11.92 -15.97
C VAL A 61 10.31 13.33 -15.50
N VAL A 62 11.59 13.69 -15.42
CA VAL A 62 12.05 15.03 -15.05
C VAL A 62 12.11 15.89 -16.30
N ALA A 63 11.36 16.99 -16.34
CA ALA A 63 11.45 17.99 -17.40
C ALA A 63 12.74 18.80 -17.30
N ARG A 64 13.15 19.18 -16.08
CA ARG A 64 14.39 19.91 -15.80
C ARG A 64 14.76 19.83 -14.32
N ALA A 65 16.04 20.02 -14.00
CA ALA A 65 16.55 20.11 -12.63
C ALA A 65 17.21 21.47 -12.36
N PHE A 66 17.10 21.96 -11.13
CA PHE A 66 17.56 23.27 -10.69
C PHE A 66 18.32 23.18 -9.36
N ALA A 67 19.26 24.09 -9.14
CA ALA A 67 19.96 24.17 -7.85
C ALA A 67 19.08 24.76 -6.73
N GLY A 68 18.15 25.65 -7.07
CA GLY A 68 17.23 26.32 -6.14
C GLY A 68 15.77 26.00 -6.41
N ARG A 69 14.97 26.04 -5.33
CA ARG A 69 13.52 25.78 -5.37
C ARG A 69 12.77 26.84 -6.17
N ALA A 70 13.15 28.11 -6.01
CA ALA A 70 12.46 29.24 -6.64
C ALA A 70 12.49 29.15 -8.17
N GLU A 71 13.62 28.71 -8.75
CA GLU A 71 13.77 28.49 -10.18
C GLU A 71 12.95 27.31 -10.69
N ALA A 72 12.90 26.22 -9.91
CA ALA A 72 12.06 25.07 -10.22
C ALA A 72 10.57 25.42 -10.19
N ASP A 73 10.11 26.14 -9.16
CA ASP A 73 8.73 26.63 -9.04
C ASP A 73 8.37 27.61 -10.17
N ALA A 74 9.31 28.47 -10.58
CA ALA A 74 9.11 29.37 -11.72
C ALA A 74 8.94 28.59 -13.04
N TYR A 75 9.71 27.53 -13.24
CA TYR A 75 9.60 26.67 -14.43
C TYR A 75 8.32 25.82 -14.42
N GLN A 76 7.91 25.30 -13.25
CA GLN A 76 6.63 24.63 -13.07
C GLN A 76 5.46 25.54 -13.49
N LYS A 77 5.46 26.81 -13.07
CA LYS A 77 4.44 27.79 -13.48
C LYS A 77 4.42 28.04 -14.99
N GLN A 78 5.58 28.03 -15.65
CA GLN A 78 5.66 28.15 -17.11
C GLN A 78 5.05 26.92 -17.80
N LEU A 79 5.31 25.71 -17.30
CA LEU A 79 4.69 24.48 -17.80
C LEU A 79 3.18 24.49 -17.62
N ALA A 80 2.69 24.89 -16.44
CA ALA A 80 1.27 25.00 -16.16
C ALA A 80 0.57 25.99 -17.11
N ALA A 81 1.19 27.16 -17.36
CA ALA A 81 0.69 28.14 -18.34
C ALA A 81 0.67 27.61 -19.78
N ALA A 82 1.50 26.60 -20.09
CA ALA A 82 1.53 25.90 -21.36
C ALA A 82 0.66 24.63 -21.39
N GLY A 83 -0.15 24.38 -20.35
CA GLY A 83 -1.03 23.22 -20.27
C GLY A 83 -0.33 21.90 -19.96
N VAL A 84 0.88 21.94 -19.38
CA VAL A 84 1.59 20.76 -18.91
C VAL A 84 1.63 20.76 -17.39
N GLU A 85 1.02 19.74 -16.79
CA GLU A 85 1.09 19.54 -15.35
C GLU A 85 2.50 19.09 -14.93
N ALA A 86 2.98 19.66 -13.83
CA ALA A 86 4.26 19.31 -13.25
C ALA A 86 4.24 19.60 -11.75
N TYR A 87 5.12 18.93 -11.00
CA TYR A 87 5.38 19.23 -9.60
C TYR A 87 6.88 19.34 -9.32
N VAL A 88 7.23 19.99 -8.21
CA VAL A 88 8.61 20.30 -7.83
C VAL A 88 9.00 19.48 -6.61
N LYS A 89 10.14 18.79 -6.67
CA LYS A 89 10.63 17.99 -5.55
C LYS A 89 12.16 17.98 -5.43
N ASN A 90 12.69 18.02 -4.22
CA ASN A 90 14.13 17.85 -4.01
C ASN A 90 14.49 16.36 -4.09
N ALA A 91 15.54 16.03 -4.85
CA ALA A 91 15.99 14.65 -4.96
C ALA A 91 16.72 14.13 -3.71
N GLY A 92 17.22 15.03 -2.85
CA GLY A 92 18.04 14.64 -1.71
C GLY A 92 19.41 14.04 -2.12
N PRO A 93 20.22 13.60 -1.14
CA PRO A 93 21.45 12.88 -1.44
C PRO A 93 21.17 11.55 -2.15
N LEU A 94 22.22 10.97 -2.75
CA LEU A 94 22.14 9.60 -3.24
C LEU A 94 21.89 8.64 -2.07
N GLU A 95 21.07 7.63 -2.30
CA GLU A 95 20.89 6.54 -1.36
C GLU A 95 22.13 5.64 -1.33
N SER A 96 22.63 5.40 -0.12
CA SER A 96 23.75 4.50 0.16
C SER A 96 23.41 3.02 -0.03
N ASP A 97 22.18 2.60 0.30
CA ASP A 97 21.67 1.24 0.08
C ASP A 97 20.75 1.17 -1.15
N ARG A 98 21.24 1.65 -2.29
CA ARG A 98 20.49 1.62 -3.55
C ARG A 98 20.12 0.19 -3.96
N GLU A 99 21.06 -0.75 -3.83
CA GLU A 99 20.84 -2.14 -4.23
C GLU A 99 19.76 -2.82 -3.38
N GLY A 100 19.76 -2.59 -2.06
CA GLY A 100 18.71 -3.05 -1.16
C GLY A 100 17.35 -2.46 -1.51
N ARG A 101 17.27 -1.14 -1.77
CA ARG A 101 16.03 -0.50 -2.24
C ARG A 101 15.53 -1.08 -3.57
N GLU A 102 16.42 -1.26 -4.55
CA GLU A 102 16.05 -1.86 -5.84
C GLU A 102 15.55 -3.30 -5.69
N ALA A 103 16.15 -4.09 -4.81
CA ALA A 103 15.67 -5.44 -4.50
C ALA A 103 14.28 -5.41 -3.85
N ALA A 104 14.06 -4.53 -2.88
CA ALA A 104 12.75 -4.35 -2.24
C ALA A 104 11.68 -3.92 -3.25
N CYS A 105 12.00 -3.00 -4.16
CA CYS A 105 11.07 -2.57 -5.20
C CYS A 105 10.71 -3.68 -6.19
N ARG A 106 11.69 -4.51 -6.58
CA ARG A 106 11.41 -5.69 -7.43
C ARG A 106 10.52 -6.69 -6.70
N ALA A 107 10.79 -6.99 -5.44
CA ALA A 107 9.95 -7.87 -4.63
C ALA A 107 8.52 -7.33 -4.52
N GLY A 108 8.35 -6.02 -4.32
CA GLY A 108 7.02 -5.38 -4.31
C GLY A 108 6.30 -5.48 -5.65
N ALA A 109 7.00 -5.27 -6.77
CA ALA A 109 6.43 -5.43 -8.11
C ALA A 109 6.04 -6.89 -8.42
N GLU A 110 6.86 -7.85 -8.01
CA GLU A 110 6.56 -9.28 -8.14
C GLU A 110 5.34 -9.68 -7.29
N ALA A 111 5.25 -9.20 -6.04
CA ALA A 111 4.10 -9.42 -5.17
C ALA A 111 2.82 -8.81 -5.77
N HIS A 112 2.91 -7.59 -6.32
CA HIS A 112 1.80 -6.94 -7.00
C HIS A 112 1.32 -7.74 -8.23
N ALA A 113 2.25 -8.20 -9.07
CA ALA A 113 1.91 -9.02 -10.23
C ALA A 113 1.27 -10.36 -9.82
N ALA A 114 1.78 -10.99 -8.75
CA ALA A 114 1.21 -12.22 -8.20
C ALA A 114 -0.23 -12.00 -7.68
N ARG A 115 -0.51 -10.86 -7.03
CA ARG A 115 -1.85 -10.45 -6.60
C ARG A 115 -2.79 -10.23 -7.78
N ALA A 116 -2.36 -9.48 -8.78
CA ALA A 116 -3.15 -9.25 -9.99
C ALA A 116 -3.50 -10.56 -10.69
N GLU A 117 -2.58 -11.52 -10.71
CA GLU A 117 -2.81 -12.86 -11.24
C GLU A 117 -3.74 -13.71 -10.36
N SER A 118 -3.63 -13.64 -9.03
CA SER A 118 -4.49 -14.41 -8.12
C SER A 118 -5.97 -14.01 -8.26
N LEU A 119 -6.25 -12.73 -8.49
CA LEU A 119 -7.59 -12.19 -8.68
C LEU A 119 -8.32 -12.79 -9.90
N LYS A 120 -7.59 -13.41 -10.85
CA LYS A 120 -8.15 -14.17 -11.97
C LYS A 120 -8.78 -15.52 -11.58
N ARG A 121 -8.86 -15.84 -10.28
CA ARG A 121 -9.46 -17.08 -9.76
C ARG A 121 -10.70 -16.75 -8.95
N GLN A 122 -11.84 -17.33 -9.30
CA GLN A 122 -13.11 -17.03 -8.63
C GLN A 122 -13.09 -17.34 -7.13
N ALA A 123 -12.40 -18.39 -6.69
CA ALA A 123 -12.34 -18.81 -5.28
C ALA A 123 -11.49 -17.90 -4.36
N VAL A 124 -10.70 -16.96 -4.92
CA VAL A 124 -9.82 -16.10 -4.12
C VAL A 124 -10.64 -15.07 -3.32
N PRO A 125 -10.32 -14.82 -2.03
CA PRO A 125 -10.93 -13.75 -1.26
C PRO A 125 -10.78 -12.39 -1.94
N ARG A 126 -11.81 -11.56 -1.89
CA ARG A 126 -11.79 -10.23 -2.52
C ARG A 126 -12.14 -9.15 -1.52
N PHE A 127 -11.31 -8.11 -1.42
CA PHE A 127 -11.62 -6.99 -0.54
C PHE A 127 -12.83 -6.20 -1.03
N VAL A 128 -13.64 -5.78 -0.06
CA VAL A 128 -14.85 -5.01 -0.27
C VAL A 128 -14.66 -3.62 0.33
N GLU A 129 -15.11 -2.62 -0.40
CA GLU A 129 -15.06 -1.23 0.00
C GLU A 129 -16.40 -0.54 -0.22
N SER A 130 -16.60 0.59 0.46
CA SER A 130 -17.82 1.38 0.36
C SER A 130 -17.49 2.83 0.04
N HIS A 131 -18.10 3.33 -1.03
CA HIS A 131 -17.87 4.69 -1.56
C HIS A 131 -19.18 5.32 -1.99
N ALA A 132 -19.43 6.55 -1.54
CA ALA A 132 -20.64 7.30 -1.86
C ALA A 132 -21.95 6.49 -1.64
N GLY A 133 -21.99 5.66 -0.59
CA GLY A 133 -23.14 4.81 -0.24
C GLY A 133 -23.32 3.56 -1.11
N ARG A 134 -22.31 3.19 -1.93
CA ARG A 134 -22.30 2.00 -2.78
C ARG A 134 -21.16 1.08 -2.37
N THR A 135 -21.37 -0.23 -2.48
CA THR A 135 -20.41 -1.26 -2.06
C THR A 135 -19.78 -1.94 -3.27
N PHE A 136 -18.46 -2.08 -3.26
CA PHE A 136 -17.68 -2.59 -4.39
C PHE A 136 -16.72 -3.71 -3.95
N MET A 137 -16.68 -4.79 -4.71
CA MET A 137 -15.76 -5.93 -4.51
C MET A 137 -14.69 -5.93 -5.60
N LEU A 138 -13.42 -5.97 -5.22
CA LEU A 138 -12.27 -5.95 -6.15
C LEU A 138 -12.20 -7.20 -7.04
N LEU A 139 -12.09 -7.03 -8.37
CA LEU A 139 -12.06 -8.11 -9.34
C LEU A 139 -10.72 -8.27 -10.08
N GLY A 140 -10.05 -7.19 -10.46
CA GLY A 140 -8.82 -7.28 -11.27
C GLY A 140 -8.30 -5.93 -11.76
N GLU A 141 -7.15 -5.93 -12.43
CA GLU A 141 -6.51 -4.72 -12.95
C GLU A 141 -7.00 -4.40 -14.38
N ALA A 142 -7.09 -3.11 -14.72
CA ALA A 142 -7.33 -2.69 -16.10
C ALA A 142 -6.11 -2.94 -16.99
N SER A 143 -6.33 -3.51 -18.18
CA SER A 143 -5.29 -3.68 -19.20
C SER A 143 -5.22 -2.54 -20.22
N GLU A 144 -6.20 -1.64 -20.21
CA GLU A 144 -6.35 -0.54 -21.17
C GLU A 144 -6.70 0.77 -20.45
N SER A 145 -6.49 1.89 -21.14
CA SER A 145 -6.88 3.20 -20.63
C SER A 145 -8.41 3.32 -20.61
N VAL A 146 -8.95 3.75 -19.47
CA VAL A 146 -10.39 3.92 -19.25
C VAL A 146 -10.65 5.39 -18.94
N VAL A 147 -11.69 5.95 -19.57
CA VAL A 147 -12.20 7.28 -19.24
C VAL A 147 -13.03 7.16 -17.96
N LEU A 148 -12.66 7.90 -16.92
CA LEU A 148 -13.29 7.87 -15.60
C LEU A 148 -13.88 9.24 -15.25
N GLU A 149 -14.92 9.24 -14.43
CA GLU A 149 -15.57 10.43 -13.87
C GLU A 149 -15.48 10.43 -12.34
N PRO A 150 -15.40 11.59 -11.67
CA PRO A 150 -15.29 11.64 -10.21
C PRO A 150 -16.60 11.19 -9.56
N MET A 151 -16.51 10.27 -8.59
CA MET A 151 -17.68 9.77 -7.85
C MET A 151 -18.18 10.73 -6.78
N ASP A 152 -17.31 11.62 -6.30
CA ASP A 152 -17.61 12.53 -5.20
C ASP A 152 -17.08 13.94 -5.49
N ALA A 153 -17.60 14.93 -4.74
CA ALA A 153 -17.21 16.33 -4.90
C ALA A 153 -15.75 16.62 -4.53
N ARG A 154 -15.12 15.77 -3.70
CA ARG A 154 -13.70 15.86 -3.32
C ARG A 154 -12.80 15.27 -4.41
N ARG A 155 -13.36 14.55 -5.39
CA ARG A 155 -12.66 13.88 -6.49
C ARG A 155 -11.60 12.87 -6.01
N SER A 156 -11.80 12.31 -4.82
CA SER A 156 -10.91 11.29 -4.23
C SER A 156 -11.01 9.93 -4.92
N LEU A 157 -12.09 9.70 -5.65
CA LEU A 157 -12.41 8.45 -6.29
C LEU A 157 -12.99 8.71 -7.68
N TRP A 158 -12.53 7.95 -8.66
CA TRP A 158 -12.93 8.08 -10.05
C TRP A 158 -13.46 6.75 -10.56
N MET A 159 -14.54 6.76 -11.33
CA MET A 159 -15.22 5.56 -11.77
C MET A 159 -15.76 5.66 -13.20
N SER A 160 -15.85 4.53 -13.87
CA SER A 160 -16.67 4.35 -15.07
C SER A 160 -17.41 3.03 -15.00
N ALA A 161 -18.69 3.04 -15.35
CA ALA A 161 -19.50 1.82 -15.37
C ALA A 161 -19.07 0.89 -16.51
N VAL A 162 -19.16 -0.41 -16.29
CA VAL A 162 -18.87 -1.43 -17.31
C VAL A 162 -20.06 -2.36 -17.45
N GLU A 163 -20.38 -2.74 -18.68
CA GLU A 163 -21.54 -3.59 -18.94
C GLU A 163 -21.38 -5.01 -18.35
N GLN A 164 -20.16 -5.56 -18.46
CA GLN A 164 -19.82 -6.95 -18.11
C GLN A 164 -18.53 -6.98 -17.26
N ASP A 165 -18.32 -8.08 -16.52
CA ASP A 165 -17.09 -8.31 -15.77
C ASP A 165 -15.88 -8.43 -16.72
N PRO A 166 -14.89 -7.54 -16.63
CA PRO A 166 -13.67 -7.60 -17.44
C PRO A 166 -12.84 -8.86 -17.22
N THR A 167 -12.99 -9.52 -16.07
CA THR A 167 -12.29 -10.77 -15.73
C THR A 167 -13.04 -12.02 -16.16
N GLY A 168 -14.34 -11.90 -16.47
CA GLY A 168 -15.22 -13.01 -16.84
C GLY A 168 -15.51 -14.02 -15.72
N LEU A 169 -15.23 -13.67 -14.46
CA LEU A 169 -15.38 -14.57 -13.31
C LEU A 169 -16.75 -14.45 -12.63
N PHE A 170 -17.39 -13.29 -12.76
CA PHE A 170 -18.67 -12.98 -12.13
C PHE A 170 -19.69 -12.53 -13.17
N THR A 171 -20.95 -12.80 -12.85
CA THR A 171 -22.13 -12.34 -13.59
C THR A 171 -23.10 -11.66 -12.64
N ARG A 172 -23.96 -10.80 -13.19
CA ARG A 172 -25.01 -10.16 -12.37
C ARG A 172 -25.92 -11.22 -11.77
N GLY A 173 -26.18 -11.13 -10.48
CA GLY A 173 -26.96 -12.10 -9.70
C GLY A 173 -26.12 -13.16 -8.97
N ASP A 174 -24.81 -13.25 -9.26
CA ASP A 174 -23.90 -14.09 -8.47
C ASP A 174 -23.92 -13.65 -7.01
N GLY A 175 -23.90 -14.64 -6.11
CA GLY A 175 -23.92 -14.42 -4.67
C GLY A 175 -22.51 -14.40 -4.08
N VAL A 176 -22.29 -13.53 -3.10
CA VAL A 176 -21.10 -13.50 -2.26
C VAL A 176 -21.48 -13.36 -0.79
N ASP A 177 -20.66 -13.93 0.09
CA ASP A 177 -20.76 -13.79 1.53
C ASP A 177 -19.63 -12.87 2.02
N LEU A 178 -19.97 -11.89 2.85
CA LEU A 178 -19.06 -10.88 3.37
C LEU A 178 -18.63 -11.19 4.79
N TYR A 179 -17.34 -11.00 5.05
CA TYR A 179 -16.70 -11.29 6.32
C TYR A 179 -15.82 -10.12 6.75
N GLY A 180 -15.90 -9.76 8.03
CA GLY A 180 -15.06 -8.76 8.68
C GLY A 180 -14.02 -9.42 9.59
N VAL A 181 -13.34 -8.61 10.40
CA VAL A 181 -12.32 -9.06 11.35
C VAL A 181 -12.87 -10.05 12.40
N ASP A 182 -14.11 -9.85 12.83
CA ASP A 182 -14.73 -10.60 13.93
C ASP A 182 -15.67 -11.72 13.47
N GLY A 183 -15.89 -11.86 12.15
CA GLY A 183 -16.80 -12.87 11.62
C GLY A 183 -17.66 -12.44 10.44
N PRO A 184 -18.77 -13.17 10.19
CA PRO A 184 -19.70 -12.86 9.11
C PRO A 184 -20.36 -11.48 9.26
N VAL A 185 -20.44 -10.72 8.17
CA VAL A 185 -21.06 -9.39 8.11
C VAL A 185 -22.38 -9.44 7.34
N HIS A 186 -22.35 -10.01 6.13
CA HIS A 186 -23.54 -10.21 5.30
C HIS A 186 -23.47 -11.58 4.62
N ALA A 187 -24.62 -12.21 4.42
CA ALA A 187 -24.73 -13.44 3.65
C ALA A 187 -25.56 -13.19 2.38
N GLY A 188 -25.11 -13.74 1.26
CA GLY A 188 -25.85 -13.75 0.00
C GLY A 188 -25.99 -12.42 -0.73
N CYS A 189 -25.07 -11.47 -0.54
CA CYS A 189 -25.02 -10.24 -1.33
C CYS A 189 -24.95 -10.56 -2.82
N LYS A 190 -25.67 -9.81 -3.66
CA LYS A 190 -25.73 -10.03 -5.09
C LYS A 190 -24.91 -9.01 -5.86
N VAL A 191 -24.21 -9.50 -6.89
CA VAL A 191 -23.58 -8.65 -7.89
C VAL A 191 -24.67 -7.97 -8.72
N THR A 192 -24.73 -6.64 -8.70
CA THR A 192 -25.73 -5.84 -9.43
C THR A 192 -25.17 -5.16 -10.68
N GLY A 193 -23.87 -4.89 -10.70
CA GLY A 193 -23.18 -4.18 -11.78
C GLY A 193 -21.67 -4.31 -11.70
N PHE A 194 -20.98 -3.64 -12.62
CA PHE A 194 -19.52 -3.62 -12.69
C PHE A 194 -19.02 -2.20 -12.97
N ALA A 195 -17.83 -1.90 -12.48
CA ALA A 195 -17.20 -0.61 -12.69
C ALA A 195 -15.67 -0.72 -12.73
N TRP A 196 -15.05 0.16 -13.50
CA TRP A 196 -13.65 0.53 -13.31
C TRP A 196 -13.58 1.61 -12.25
N ILE A 197 -12.72 1.43 -11.23
CA ILE A 197 -12.49 2.41 -10.17
C ILE A 197 -10.99 2.69 -10.08
N ASN A 198 -10.63 3.97 -10.00
CA ASN A 198 -9.29 4.42 -9.68
C ASN A 198 -9.31 5.14 -8.33
N ARG A 199 -8.55 4.58 -7.38
CA ARG A 199 -8.25 5.17 -6.08
C ARG A 199 -6.74 5.25 -5.91
N GLY A 200 -6.21 6.46 -6.15
CA GLY A 200 -4.83 6.82 -5.88
C GLY A 200 -4.77 7.85 -4.75
N VAL A 201 -3.72 7.84 -3.96
CA VAL A 201 -3.39 8.98 -3.08
C VAL A 201 -2.56 9.98 -3.90
N PRO A 202 -3.13 11.11 -4.37
CA PRO A 202 -2.38 12.04 -5.19
C PRO A 202 -1.37 12.86 -4.38
N HIS A 203 -0.44 13.52 -5.07
CA HIS A 203 0.53 14.40 -4.41
C HIS A 203 -0.16 15.60 -3.73
N PHE A 204 0.54 16.24 -2.79
CA PHE A 204 0.03 17.43 -2.10
C PHE A 204 -0.28 18.55 -3.11
N GLY A 205 -1.46 19.14 -2.98
CA GLY A 205 -1.91 20.23 -3.85
C GLY A 205 -2.71 19.80 -5.09
N TYR A 206 -2.79 18.49 -5.40
CA TYR A 206 -3.61 18.00 -6.53
C TYR A 206 -5.06 18.52 -6.46
N PHE A 207 -5.70 18.38 -5.29
CA PHE A 207 -7.06 18.86 -5.06
C PHE A 207 -7.17 20.37 -4.83
N GLN A 208 -6.04 21.10 -4.82
CA GLN A 208 -5.99 22.56 -4.65
C GLN A 208 -5.79 23.29 -5.98
N GLN A 209 -5.72 22.56 -7.10
CA GLN A 209 -5.55 23.15 -8.43
C GLN A 209 -6.83 23.88 -8.88
N GLU A 210 -6.64 25.03 -9.54
CA GLU A 210 -7.68 25.75 -10.27
C GLU A 210 -7.29 25.87 -11.76
N PRO A 211 -8.09 25.34 -12.71
CA PRO A 211 -9.37 24.65 -12.49
C PRO A 211 -9.22 23.28 -11.80
N PRO A 212 -10.28 22.75 -11.17
CA PRO A 212 -10.26 21.44 -10.54
C PRO A 212 -9.85 20.32 -11.53
N PRO A 213 -9.03 19.34 -11.13
CA PRO A 213 -8.48 18.34 -12.04
C PRO A 213 -9.53 17.51 -12.77
N GLU A 214 -9.36 17.27 -14.07
CA GLU A 214 -10.33 16.58 -14.94
C GLU A 214 -10.09 15.06 -15.07
N ALA A 215 -9.06 14.53 -14.42
CA ALA A 215 -8.69 13.11 -14.45
C ALA A 215 -8.27 12.62 -13.05
N PRO A 216 -8.03 11.31 -12.82
CA PRO A 216 -7.36 10.85 -11.61
C PRO A 216 -5.91 11.34 -11.55
N GLY A 217 -5.46 11.78 -10.37
CA GLY A 217 -4.10 12.33 -10.21
C GLY A 217 -2.99 11.29 -10.20
N CYS A 218 -3.34 10.05 -9.84
CA CYS A 218 -2.55 8.85 -10.04
C CYS A 218 -3.38 7.62 -9.74
N GLY A 219 -2.72 6.47 -9.84
CA GLY A 219 -3.33 5.18 -9.70
C GLY A 219 -3.76 4.63 -11.05
N ARG A 220 -3.95 3.33 -11.10
CA ARG A 220 -4.53 2.57 -12.20
C ARG A 220 -6.00 2.30 -11.92
N ALA A 221 -6.76 2.10 -12.99
CA ALA A 221 -8.12 1.62 -12.87
C ALA A 221 -8.12 0.12 -12.52
N TRP A 222 -8.98 -0.28 -11.59
CA TRP A 222 -9.22 -1.66 -11.20
C TRP A 222 -10.71 -1.98 -11.41
N ALA A 223 -11.01 -3.21 -11.83
CA ALA A 223 -12.36 -3.70 -12.01
C ALA A 223 -12.98 -4.03 -10.65
N PHE A 224 -14.24 -3.66 -10.48
CA PHE A 224 -15.06 -3.96 -9.31
C PHE A 224 -16.42 -4.50 -9.73
N ALA A 225 -16.96 -5.39 -8.89
CA ALA A 225 -18.38 -5.73 -8.88
C ALA A 225 -19.09 -4.83 -7.86
N GLU A 226 -20.21 -4.25 -8.23
CA GLU A 226 -21.11 -3.57 -7.29
C GLU A 226 -22.02 -4.59 -6.60
N LEU A 227 -22.19 -4.46 -5.29
CA LEU A 227 -23.01 -5.36 -4.46
C LEU A 227 -24.30 -4.67 -3.99
N ASP A 228 -25.38 -5.45 -3.81
CA ASP A 228 -26.68 -4.96 -3.29
C ASP A 228 -26.75 -4.80 -1.76
N CYS A 229 -25.67 -5.09 -1.04
CA CYS A 229 -25.56 -4.93 0.40
C CYS A 229 -24.72 -3.71 0.76
N ALA A 230 -24.96 -3.15 1.95
CA ALA A 230 -24.29 -1.94 2.43
C ALA A 230 -23.20 -2.31 3.43
N VAL A 231 -21.96 -1.88 3.14
CA VAL A 231 -20.86 -1.94 4.10
C VAL A 231 -20.58 -0.51 4.58
N GLU A 232 -20.34 -0.34 5.88
CA GLU A 232 -19.98 0.97 6.43
C GLU A 232 -18.64 1.44 5.84
N PRO A 233 -18.48 2.73 5.50
CA PRO A 233 -17.20 3.28 5.07
C PRO A 233 -16.08 2.89 6.05
N GLU A 234 -14.88 2.61 5.52
CA GLU A 234 -13.69 2.23 6.30
C GLU A 234 -13.75 0.85 6.99
N SER A 235 -14.84 0.09 6.84
CA SER A 235 -14.91 -1.27 7.35
C SER A 235 -13.94 -2.20 6.64
N LEU A 236 -13.25 -3.04 7.41
CA LEU A 236 -12.32 -4.04 6.90
C LEU A 236 -13.08 -5.31 6.54
N VAL A 237 -13.51 -5.42 5.28
CA VAL A 237 -14.36 -6.51 4.80
C VAL A 237 -13.74 -7.20 3.58
N PHE A 238 -13.87 -8.52 3.54
CA PHE A 238 -13.59 -9.32 2.35
C PHE A 238 -14.78 -10.22 2.01
N ALA A 239 -14.86 -10.63 0.75
CA ALA A 239 -15.91 -11.44 0.17
C ALA A 239 -15.38 -12.81 -0.25
N LEU A 240 -16.21 -13.83 -0.08
CA LEU A 240 -16.06 -15.14 -0.68
C LEU A 240 -17.28 -15.46 -1.57
N PRO A 241 -17.14 -16.25 -2.64
CA PRO A 241 -18.30 -16.73 -3.39
C PRO A 241 -19.30 -17.43 -2.47
N ALA A 242 -20.59 -17.18 -2.66
CA ALA A 242 -21.64 -17.77 -1.83
C ALA A 242 -21.57 -19.30 -1.86
N GLY A 243 -21.70 -19.92 -0.68
CA GLY A 243 -21.57 -21.37 -0.52
C GLY A 243 -20.14 -21.88 -0.35
N SER A 244 -19.14 -20.98 -0.35
CA SER A 244 -17.81 -21.29 0.16
C SER A 244 -17.90 -21.69 1.64
N LYS A 245 -16.94 -22.48 2.11
CA LYS A 245 -16.84 -22.79 3.54
C LYS A 245 -16.57 -21.49 4.30
N ALA A 246 -17.33 -21.25 5.36
CA ALA A 246 -17.12 -20.07 6.20
C ALA A 246 -15.77 -20.16 6.91
N PRO A 247 -14.99 -19.06 6.98
CA PRO A 247 -13.75 -19.02 7.73
C PRO A 247 -13.98 -19.25 9.23
N VAL A 248 -12.96 -19.80 9.91
CA VAL A 248 -12.95 -19.91 11.36
C VAL A 248 -12.16 -18.74 11.94
N PHE A 249 -12.84 -17.85 12.63
CA PHE A 249 -12.24 -16.62 13.19
C PHE A 249 -11.64 -16.89 14.57
N PHE A 250 -10.49 -16.28 14.83
CA PHE A 250 -9.93 -16.21 16.16
C PHE A 250 -10.37 -14.89 16.80
N ALA A 251 -11.16 -14.97 17.87
CA ALA A 251 -11.69 -13.79 18.54
C ALA A 251 -10.66 -13.20 19.52
N PRO A 252 -10.64 -11.87 19.71
CA PRO A 252 -9.92 -11.27 20.83
C PRO A 252 -10.47 -11.82 22.16
N SER A 253 -9.65 -12.54 22.93
CA SER A 253 -10.07 -13.13 24.21
C SER A 253 -8.93 -13.09 25.23
N GLU A 254 -9.23 -13.49 26.48
CA GLU A 254 -8.19 -13.87 27.43
C GLU A 254 -7.29 -14.92 26.77
N GLY A 255 -6.05 -14.50 26.52
CA GLY A 255 -5.07 -15.26 25.77
C GLY A 255 -4.39 -16.33 26.62
N PRO A 256 -3.24 -16.85 26.15
CA PRO A 256 -2.41 -17.70 26.97
C PRO A 256 -1.90 -16.94 28.21
N SER A 257 -1.31 -17.66 29.16
CA SER A 257 -0.82 -17.06 30.41
C SER A 257 0.15 -15.88 30.17
N SER A 258 0.25 -14.97 31.14
CA SER A 258 1.20 -13.85 31.09
C SER A 258 2.65 -14.29 30.89
N GLU A 259 3.01 -15.49 31.35
CA GLU A 259 4.33 -16.10 31.12
C GLU A 259 4.56 -16.42 29.65
N VAL A 260 3.54 -16.90 28.94
CA VAL A 260 3.63 -17.16 27.50
C VAL A 260 3.76 -15.85 26.74
N LEU A 261 2.98 -14.83 27.10
CA LEU A 261 3.08 -13.50 26.48
C LEU A 261 4.47 -12.89 26.68
N ALA A 262 5.00 -12.92 27.91
CA ALA A 262 6.35 -12.46 28.21
C ALA A 262 7.44 -13.22 27.43
N ALA A 263 7.27 -14.54 27.27
CA ALA A 263 8.20 -15.34 26.47
C ALA A 263 8.22 -14.93 24.99
N GLN A 264 7.07 -14.53 24.42
CA GLN A 264 7.00 -14.03 23.04
C GLN A 264 7.61 -12.63 22.89
N GLU A 265 7.44 -11.75 23.89
CA GLU A 265 8.13 -10.45 23.95
C GLU A 265 9.65 -10.61 24.01
N ASP A 266 10.13 -11.49 24.89
CA ASP A 266 11.55 -11.82 24.98
C ASP A 266 12.10 -12.42 23.68
N ALA A 267 11.32 -13.29 23.02
CA ALA A 267 11.69 -13.86 21.73
C ALA A 267 11.80 -12.80 20.63
N LEU A 268 10.86 -11.83 20.58
CA LEU A 268 10.91 -10.72 19.64
C LEU A 268 12.14 -9.83 19.89
N ARG A 269 12.40 -9.47 21.16
CA ARG A 269 13.55 -8.64 21.56
C ARG A 269 14.90 -9.27 21.22
N ARG A 270 15.00 -10.60 21.21
CA ARG A 270 16.20 -11.35 20.81
C ARG A 270 16.34 -11.49 19.29
N SER A 271 15.37 -11.06 18.49
CA SER A 271 15.44 -11.21 17.04
C SER A 271 16.49 -10.27 16.41
N PRO A 272 17.20 -10.70 15.35
CA PRO A 272 18.14 -9.82 14.64
C PRO A 272 17.49 -8.55 14.09
N ARG A 273 16.24 -8.62 13.63
CA ARG A 273 15.51 -7.47 13.07
C ARG A 273 15.20 -6.44 14.15
N PHE A 274 14.82 -6.86 15.36
CA PHE A 274 14.63 -5.95 16.49
C PHE A 274 15.91 -5.17 16.80
N ALA A 275 17.05 -5.86 16.90
CA ALA A 275 18.33 -5.21 17.16
C ALA A 275 18.72 -4.21 16.07
N MET A 276 18.48 -4.56 14.80
CA MET A 276 18.79 -3.70 13.67
C MET A 276 17.90 -2.44 13.63
N LEU A 277 16.58 -2.57 13.73
CA LEU A 277 15.66 -1.42 13.73
C LEU A 277 15.91 -0.50 14.93
N ARG A 278 16.19 -1.06 16.11
CA ARG A 278 16.55 -0.27 17.28
C ARG A 278 17.84 0.54 17.06
N SER A 279 18.84 -0.07 16.41
CA SER A 279 20.09 0.60 16.06
C SER A 279 19.89 1.72 15.05
N GLU A 280 19.13 1.47 13.98
CA GLU A 280 18.78 2.48 12.98
C GLU A 280 18.00 3.65 13.61
N GLY A 281 16.99 3.33 14.42
CA GLY A 281 16.19 4.32 15.13
C GLY A 281 17.02 5.18 16.08
N SER A 282 18.01 4.59 16.75
CA SER A 282 18.92 5.33 17.64
C SER A 282 19.80 6.31 16.86
N VAL A 283 20.33 5.91 15.70
CA VAL A 283 21.10 6.80 14.81
C VAL A 283 20.22 7.95 14.30
N GLN A 284 18.96 7.67 13.93
CA GLN A 284 18.03 8.71 13.49
C GLN A 284 17.68 9.67 14.63
N ALA A 285 17.39 9.14 15.83
CA ALA A 285 17.09 9.91 17.03
C ALA A 285 18.21 10.92 17.36
N GLU A 286 19.47 10.47 17.29
CA GLU A 286 20.64 11.35 17.44
C GLU A 286 20.70 12.45 16.37
N GLN A 287 20.39 12.13 15.10
CA GLN A 287 20.41 13.09 13.99
C GLN A 287 19.35 14.18 14.14
N VAL A 288 18.16 13.83 14.66
CA VAL A 288 17.04 14.77 14.84
C VAL A 288 16.97 15.37 16.24
N GLN A 289 17.89 15.00 17.14
CA GLN A 289 17.95 15.46 18.53
C GLN A 289 16.69 15.10 19.35
N GLU A 290 16.14 13.91 19.10
CA GLU A 290 14.97 13.36 19.79
C GLU A 290 15.34 12.07 20.54
N GLU A 291 14.48 11.62 21.45
CA GLU A 291 14.59 10.30 22.07
C GLU A 291 13.93 9.22 21.20
N LEU A 292 14.53 8.02 21.16
CA LEU A 292 13.89 6.86 20.56
C LEU A 292 12.86 6.26 21.54
N SER A 293 11.59 6.39 21.20
CA SER A 293 10.50 5.66 21.85
C SER A 293 10.49 4.21 21.38
N GLU A 294 10.47 3.29 22.33
CA GLU A 294 10.33 1.85 22.08
C GLU A 294 9.08 1.35 22.81
N GLU A 295 8.15 0.80 22.04
CA GLU A 295 6.92 0.21 22.56
C GLU A 295 6.83 -1.25 22.15
N VAL A 296 6.60 -2.15 23.11
CA VAL A 296 6.35 -3.57 22.83
C VAL A 296 4.99 -3.95 23.39
N ARG A 297 4.15 -4.55 22.56
CA ARG A 297 2.80 -5.01 22.93
C ARG A 297 2.55 -6.41 22.40
N SER A 298 1.83 -7.22 23.16
CA SER A 298 1.33 -8.52 22.74
C SER A 298 -0.19 -8.52 22.70
N PHE A 299 -0.73 -9.13 21.65
CA PHE A 299 -2.16 -9.31 21.41
C PHE A 299 -2.43 -10.81 21.27
N SER A 300 -3.59 -11.25 21.73
CA SER A 300 -3.98 -12.66 21.66
C SER A 300 -5.36 -12.82 21.05
N TYR A 301 -5.46 -13.80 20.15
CA TYR A 301 -6.68 -14.22 19.51
C TYR A 301 -6.89 -15.71 19.78
N ALA A 302 -8.13 -16.17 19.97
CA ALA A 302 -8.41 -17.57 20.27
C ALA A 302 -9.57 -18.14 19.44
N SER A 303 -9.44 -19.43 19.11
CA SER A 303 -10.51 -20.25 18.53
C SER A 303 -10.50 -21.63 19.20
N GLY A 304 -11.40 -21.84 20.16
CA GLY A 304 -11.38 -23.02 21.01
C GLY A 304 -10.11 -23.06 21.87
N GLU A 305 -9.35 -24.14 21.82
CA GLU A 305 -8.09 -24.28 22.55
C GLU A 305 -6.85 -23.77 21.77
N ARG A 306 -7.05 -23.28 20.54
CA ARG A 306 -5.97 -22.71 19.71
C ARG A 306 -5.85 -21.22 19.98
N TYR A 307 -4.62 -20.75 20.20
CA TYR A 307 -4.31 -19.34 20.38
C TYR A 307 -3.40 -18.85 19.28
N ALA A 308 -3.62 -17.63 18.79
CA ALA A 308 -2.65 -16.87 18.03
C ALA A 308 -2.15 -15.71 18.89
N VAL A 309 -0.84 -15.60 19.06
CA VAL A 309 -0.21 -14.48 19.78
C VAL A 309 0.56 -13.64 18.77
N VAL A 310 0.26 -12.35 18.74
CA VAL A 310 0.95 -11.37 17.92
C VAL A 310 1.65 -10.39 18.84
N THR A 311 2.97 -10.36 18.80
CA THR A 311 3.79 -9.39 19.53
C THR A 311 4.38 -8.40 18.55
N VAL A 312 4.22 -7.11 18.81
CA VAL A 312 4.69 -6.00 17.97
C VAL A 312 5.64 -5.14 18.79
N ALA A 313 6.79 -4.80 18.20
CA ALA A 313 7.68 -3.76 18.69
C ALA A 313 7.66 -2.58 17.71
N ARG A 314 7.38 -1.38 18.22
CA ARG A 314 7.38 -0.12 17.46
C ARG A 314 8.49 0.79 17.97
N PHE A 315 9.21 1.39 17.02
CA PHE A 315 10.33 2.30 17.26
C PHE A 315 9.99 3.65 16.63
N ARG A 316 9.93 4.71 17.44
CA ARG A 316 9.54 6.05 16.99
C ARG A 316 10.45 7.15 17.50
N THR A 317 10.66 8.19 16.72
CA THR A 317 11.18 9.48 17.20
C THR A 317 10.11 10.54 17.00
N GLY A 318 10.09 11.58 17.84
CA GLY A 318 9.11 12.65 17.72
C GLY A 318 7.67 12.14 17.75
N GLU A 319 6.87 12.50 16.74
CA GLU A 319 5.48 12.08 16.59
C GLU A 319 5.35 10.78 15.78
N GLY A 320 6.45 10.26 15.22
CA GLY A 320 6.44 9.07 14.37
C GLY A 320 5.94 9.34 12.94
N ASN A 321 5.99 10.60 12.49
CA ASN A 321 5.58 11.01 11.15
C ASN A 321 6.66 10.66 10.11
N SER A 322 6.86 9.38 9.81
CA SER A 322 7.90 8.92 8.87
C SER A 322 7.56 9.13 7.39
N THR A 323 6.28 9.30 7.05
CA THR A 323 5.85 9.44 5.66
C THR A 323 6.34 10.73 5.03
N CYS A 324 6.37 11.85 5.78
CA CYS A 324 6.82 13.17 5.30
C CYS A 324 7.60 13.99 6.34
N GLY A 325 8.06 13.37 7.43
CA GLY A 325 8.86 14.01 8.46
C GLY A 325 10.25 13.39 8.56
N THR A 326 11.08 13.98 9.41
CA THR A 326 12.39 13.42 9.79
C THR A 326 12.27 12.32 10.84
N ASP A 327 11.05 11.99 11.26
CA ASP A 327 10.77 11.04 12.31
C ASP A 327 11.03 9.60 11.84
N TYR A 328 11.66 8.83 12.70
CA TYR A 328 11.71 7.39 12.58
C TYR A 328 10.34 6.82 13.01
N ASN A 329 9.79 5.89 12.23
CA ASN A 329 8.65 5.08 12.63
C ASN A 329 8.75 3.74 11.91
N GLN A 330 9.27 2.75 12.62
CA GLN A 330 9.46 1.40 12.11
C GLN A 330 8.88 0.40 13.11
N GLN A 331 8.50 -0.76 12.61
CA GLN A 331 8.01 -1.84 13.46
C GLN A 331 8.51 -3.21 13.03
N VAL A 332 8.52 -4.12 13.99
CA VAL A 332 8.78 -5.54 13.79
C VAL A 332 7.76 -6.34 14.59
N SER A 333 7.18 -7.34 13.95
CA SER A 333 6.19 -8.21 14.57
C SER A 333 6.65 -9.67 14.61
N ARG A 334 6.18 -10.38 15.63
CA ARG A 334 6.26 -11.82 15.78
C ARG A 334 4.84 -12.34 15.96
N ALA A 335 4.43 -13.28 15.12
CA ALA A 335 3.13 -13.93 15.25
C ALA A 335 3.32 -15.44 15.40
N VAL A 336 2.63 -16.07 16.34
CA VAL A 336 2.74 -17.51 16.62
C VAL A 336 1.37 -18.12 16.85
N VAL A 337 1.19 -19.38 16.45
CA VAL A 337 0.02 -20.20 16.80
C VAL A 337 0.43 -21.25 17.82
N LEU A 338 -0.36 -21.32 18.90
CA LEU A 338 -0.20 -22.25 20.01
C LEU A 338 -1.41 -23.18 20.02
N GLU A 339 -1.16 -24.49 20.13
CA GLU A 339 -2.20 -25.52 20.15
C GLU A 339 -1.81 -26.60 21.16
N PRO A 340 -2.75 -27.12 21.99
CA PRO A 340 -2.44 -28.15 22.97
C PRO A 340 -1.81 -29.40 22.34
N GLY A 341 -0.73 -29.90 22.95
CA GLY A 341 -0.03 -31.08 22.46
C GLY A 341 0.75 -30.87 21.16
N ARG A 342 0.68 -29.67 20.55
CA ARG A 342 1.54 -29.26 19.45
C ARG A 342 2.51 -28.18 19.92
N GLY A 343 3.71 -28.18 19.35
CA GLY A 343 4.67 -27.10 19.60
C GLY A 343 4.18 -25.76 19.06
N GLU A 344 4.86 -24.69 19.46
CA GLU A 344 4.68 -23.37 18.86
C GLU A 344 4.91 -23.41 17.35
N ARG A 345 3.96 -22.87 16.58
CA ARG A 345 4.12 -22.65 15.14
C ARG A 345 4.33 -21.18 14.88
N LEU A 346 5.51 -20.83 14.38
CA LEU A 346 5.83 -19.46 14.00
C LEU A 346 5.11 -19.11 12.70
N LEU A 347 4.27 -18.08 12.73
CA LEU A 347 3.74 -17.43 11.55
C LEU A 347 4.85 -16.54 10.95
N PRO A 348 4.83 -16.26 9.65
CA PRO A 348 5.98 -15.77 8.91
C PRO A 348 6.30 -14.36 9.41
N ALA A 349 7.42 -14.25 10.11
CA ALA A 349 7.90 -13.02 10.74
C ALA A 349 8.75 -12.14 9.80
N LYS A 350 9.04 -12.60 8.57
CA LYS A 350 10.08 -11.97 7.75
C LYS A 350 9.68 -10.58 7.22
N GLU A 351 8.40 -10.24 7.16
CA GLU A 351 7.95 -9.05 6.40
C GLU A 351 6.80 -8.26 7.03
N LEU A 352 6.42 -8.50 8.30
CA LEU A 352 5.44 -7.66 9.00
C LEU A 352 6.09 -6.35 9.49
N VAL A 353 6.60 -5.55 8.55
CA VAL A 353 7.21 -4.24 8.77
C VAL A 353 6.22 -3.19 8.25
N GLY A 354 5.67 -2.40 9.15
CA GLY A 354 4.67 -1.38 8.81
C GLY A 354 3.23 -1.91 8.71
N ASP A 355 3.00 -3.20 8.93
CA ASP A 355 1.65 -3.80 8.95
C ASP A 355 1.12 -4.08 10.35
N ASP A 356 -0.12 -3.69 10.60
CA ASP A 356 -0.87 -4.02 11.82
C ASP A 356 -1.69 -5.29 11.59
N VAL A 357 -1.52 -6.28 12.47
CA VAL A 357 -2.37 -7.48 12.44
C VAL A 357 -3.71 -7.12 13.07
N VAL A 358 -4.74 -7.02 12.23
CA VAL A 358 -6.09 -6.63 12.64
C VAL A 358 -7.05 -7.81 12.74
N GLY A 359 -6.66 -8.98 12.24
CA GLY A 359 -7.46 -10.20 12.35
C GLY A 359 -6.64 -11.46 12.13
N VAL A 360 -7.13 -12.56 12.70
CA VAL A 360 -6.55 -13.89 12.55
C VAL A 360 -7.68 -14.86 12.25
N LEU A 361 -7.54 -15.62 11.17
CA LEU A 361 -8.59 -16.55 10.72
C LEU A 361 -7.97 -17.79 10.07
N ASP A 362 -8.75 -18.85 9.99
CA ASP A 362 -8.47 -20.04 9.18
C ASP A 362 -9.48 -20.02 8.03
N LEU A 363 -9.00 -19.56 6.87
CA LEU A 363 -9.81 -19.17 5.71
C LEU A 363 -10.57 -20.36 5.14
N GLU A 364 -9.89 -21.50 5.05
CA GLU A 364 -10.38 -22.73 4.43
C GLU A 364 -10.91 -23.72 5.49
N GLY A 365 -10.74 -23.42 6.78
CA GLY A 365 -11.04 -24.28 7.91
C GLY A 365 -10.24 -25.57 7.91
N ASP A 366 -9.02 -25.55 7.39
CA ASP A 366 -8.13 -26.71 7.22
C ASP A 366 -7.08 -26.82 8.33
N GLY A 367 -7.04 -25.84 9.24
CA GLY A 367 -6.09 -25.73 10.33
C GLY A 367 -4.94 -24.77 10.06
N ALA A 368 -4.72 -24.33 8.82
CA ALA A 368 -3.80 -23.25 8.50
C ALA A 368 -4.39 -21.90 8.95
N VAL A 369 -3.53 -20.98 9.37
CA VAL A 369 -3.94 -19.65 9.83
C VAL A 369 -3.46 -18.59 8.85
N GLU A 370 -4.38 -17.72 8.46
CA GLU A 370 -4.12 -16.50 7.73
C GLU A 370 -4.14 -15.29 8.67
N LEU A 371 -3.28 -14.31 8.35
CA LEU A 371 -3.26 -13.02 8.99
C LEU A 371 -3.93 -11.99 8.09
N LEU A 372 -4.88 -11.26 8.65
CA LEU A 372 -5.42 -10.06 8.05
C LEU A 372 -4.59 -8.87 8.52
N LEU A 373 -3.94 -8.22 7.57
CA LEU A 373 -2.98 -7.15 7.78
C LEU A 373 -3.51 -5.83 7.25
N HIS A 374 -3.30 -4.76 8.01
CA HIS A 374 -3.57 -3.39 7.64
C HIS A 374 -2.26 -2.64 7.46
N GLU A 375 -1.99 -2.14 6.25
CA GLU A 375 -0.77 -1.38 5.98
C GLU A 375 -0.89 0.00 6.66
N SER A 376 0.13 0.39 7.44
CA SER A 376 0.17 1.71 8.08
C SER A 376 0.16 2.87 7.09
N TRP A 377 0.63 2.63 5.86
CA TRP A 377 0.56 3.60 4.77
C TRP A 377 0.66 2.93 3.39
N PRO A 378 -0.28 3.19 2.45
CA PRO A 378 -1.48 4.03 2.62
C PRO A 378 -2.49 3.36 3.58
N SER A 379 -3.12 4.16 4.45
CA SER A 379 -3.91 3.70 5.60
C SER A 379 -5.20 2.94 5.26
N GLN A 380 -5.39 2.51 4.02
CA GLN A 380 -6.54 1.73 3.54
C GLN A 380 -6.13 0.45 2.82
N ALA A 381 -4.83 0.19 2.65
CA ALA A 381 -4.37 -1.05 2.04
C ALA A 381 -4.46 -2.20 3.06
N MET A 382 -5.08 -3.29 2.60
CA MET A 382 -5.33 -4.50 3.38
C MET A 382 -4.73 -5.69 2.66
N ARG A 383 -4.23 -6.66 3.42
CA ARG A 383 -3.72 -7.92 2.86
C ARG A 383 -4.15 -9.10 3.70
N LEU A 384 -4.39 -10.22 3.04
CA LEU A 384 -4.59 -11.51 3.66
C LEU A 384 -3.39 -12.39 3.29
N VAL A 385 -2.64 -12.85 4.28
CA VAL A 385 -1.40 -13.62 4.07
C VAL A 385 -1.48 -14.97 4.77
N ARG A 386 -0.91 -16.01 4.16
CA ARG A 386 -0.81 -17.36 4.74
C ARG A 386 0.31 -17.46 5.78
N GLU A 387 0.35 -18.60 6.48
CA GLU A 387 1.41 -18.97 7.43
C GLU A 387 2.84 -18.97 6.82
N ASP A 388 2.98 -19.08 5.50
CA ASP A 388 4.28 -19.05 4.82
C ASP A 388 4.67 -17.65 4.29
N GLY A 389 3.78 -16.68 4.41
CA GLY A 389 3.95 -15.28 3.99
C GLY A 389 3.38 -15.00 2.61
N THR A 390 2.88 -16.03 1.92
CA THR A 390 2.25 -15.88 0.61
C THR A 390 0.98 -15.04 0.76
N GLU A 391 0.91 -13.93 0.01
CA GLU A 391 -0.29 -13.13 -0.10
C GLU A 391 -1.38 -13.92 -0.82
N VAL A 392 -2.52 -14.12 -0.16
CA VAL A 392 -3.72 -14.75 -0.73
C VAL A 392 -4.52 -13.72 -1.53
N ALA A 393 -4.71 -12.55 -0.92
CA ALA A 393 -5.47 -11.44 -1.47
C ALA A 393 -4.94 -10.12 -0.88
N GLY A 394 -5.07 -9.04 -1.65
CA GLY A 394 -4.72 -7.69 -1.21
C GLY A 394 -5.68 -6.67 -1.80
N ALA A 395 -6.06 -5.67 -1.00
CA ALA A 395 -6.65 -4.46 -1.55
C ALA A 395 -5.58 -3.72 -2.36
N VAL A 396 -6.01 -2.87 -3.27
CA VAL A 396 -5.11 -2.01 -4.03
C VAL A 396 -5.46 -0.57 -3.74
N VAL A 397 -4.50 0.17 -3.19
CA VAL A 397 -4.54 1.61 -3.08
C VAL A 397 -3.20 2.09 -3.59
N GLU A 398 -3.22 2.66 -4.79
CA GLU A 398 -2.00 3.19 -5.36
C GLU A 398 -1.74 4.56 -4.76
N ASN A 399 -0.49 5.00 -4.82
CA ASN A 399 -0.11 6.29 -4.28
C ASN A 399 0.78 6.96 -5.34
N CYS A 400 0.72 8.27 -5.40
CA CYS A 400 1.69 9.09 -6.10
C CYS A 400 2.98 9.18 -5.30
N ASP A 401 4.03 9.75 -5.89
CA ASP A 401 5.10 10.33 -5.10
C ASP A 401 4.48 11.32 -4.09
N CYS A 402 4.69 11.08 -2.78
CA CYS A 402 4.13 11.94 -1.75
C CYS A 402 4.73 13.35 -1.87
N GLY A 403 3.91 14.36 -1.57
CA GLY A 403 4.37 15.73 -1.32
C GLY A 403 5.04 15.81 0.06
N CYS A 404 6.21 15.21 0.15
CA CYS A 404 7.28 15.62 1.05
C CYS A 404 8.39 16.14 0.12
#